data_AF-A0A835HWV7-F1
#
_entry.id   AF-A0A835HWV7-F1
#
_cell.length_a   1.000
_cell.length_b   1.000
_cell.length_c   1.000
_cell.angle_alpha   90.00
_cell.angle_beta   90.00
_cell.angle_gamma   90.00
#
_symmetry.space_group_name_H-M   'P 1'
#
loop_
_entity.id
_entity.type
_entity.pdbx_description
1 polymer ?
#
loop_
_entity_poly.entity_id
_entity_poly.type
_entity_poly.pdbx_seq_one_letter_code
_entity_poly.pdbx_strand_id
1 'polypeptide(L)'
;MKAQTRALPHVSPHVTQALPHVDGIAEIPASILEKGVSMWSDYVVGFFVEKRLPFPLVKAALARLWKIKGSYTISTNRELYYVKFNLDEDRKQVLDADPIFIAGRLFVVHQWTREVKAQKNKITSIPI
;
A
#
# COMPACT_ATOMS: atom_id res chain seq x y z
N MET A 1 12.74 70.59 21.27
CA MET A 1 12.68 69.29 20.56
C MET A 1 12.47 68.21 21.62
N LYS A 2 11.25 67.66 21.75
CA LYS A 2 10.91 66.61 22.72
C LYS A 2 10.50 65.39 21.90
N ALA A 3 11.25 64.29 22.00
CA ALA A 3 10.92 63.03 21.34
C ALA A 3 10.12 62.15 22.31
N GLN A 4 8.93 61.77 21.85
CA GLN A 4 7.95 60.95 22.54
C GLN A 4 8.21 59.48 22.23
N THR A 5 8.50 58.68 23.26
CA THR A 5 8.67 57.23 23.14
C THR A 5 7.30 56.57 22.98
N ARG A 6 7.01 56.03 21.80
CA ARG A 6 5.81 55.23 21.51
C ARG A 6 6.16 53.75 21.68
N ALA A 7 5.41 53.03 22.52
CA ALA A 7 5.56 51.60 22.69
C ALA A 7 5.20 50.83 21.39
N LEU A 8 6.00 49.80 21.06
CA LEU A 8 5.80 48.90 19.92
C LEU A 8 5.03 47.64 20.36
N PRO A 9 4.19 47.06 19.48
CA PRO A 9 3.36 45.90 19.79
C PRO A 9 4.18 44.62 19.89
N HIS A 10 3.80 43.79 20.86
CA HIS A 10 4.30 42.44 21.12
C HIS A 10 4.15 41.56 19.88
N VAL A 11 5.26 41.30 19.18
CA VAL A 11 5.34 40.34 18.07
C VAL A 11 5.74 38.97 18.63
N SER A 12 4.81 38.02 18.55
CA SER A 12 5.01 36.61 18.88
C SER A 12 6.18 36.03 18.06
N PRO A 13 7.04 35.17 18.64
CA PRO A 13 8.15 34.58 17.91
C PRO A 13 7.62 33.61 16.85
N HIS A 14 7.66 34.05 15.59
CA HIS A 14 7.45 33.19 14.44
C HIS A 14 8.51 32.10 14.41
N VAL A 15 8.02 30.87 14.33
CA VAL A 15 8.73 29.63 13.98
C VAL A 15 9.78 29.89 12.89
N THR A 16 11.05 29.87 13.28
CA THR A 16 12.17 29.59 12.38
C THR A 16 12.38 28.09 12.42
N GLN A 17 11.71 27.34 11.54
CA GLN A 17 12.04 25.93 11.34
C GLN A 17 13.27 25.86 10.43
N ALA A 18 14.44 25.75 11.05
CA ALA A 18 15.62 25.21 10.38
C ALA A 18 15.32 23.76 9.96
N LEU A 19 15.51 23.44 8.68
CA LEU A 19 15.43 22.06 8.21
C LEU A 19 16.69 21.32 8.70
N PRO A 20 16.58 20.22 9.47
CA PRO A 20 17.74 19.46 9.87
C PRO A 20 18.33 18.73 8.65
N HIS A 21 19.64 18.91 8.46
CA HIS A 21 20.47 18.09 7.59
C HIS A 21 20.42 16.63 8.08
N VAL A 22 19.90 15.72 7.25
CA VAL A 22 19.80 14.30 7.58
C VAL A 22 21.04 13.55 7.11
N ASP A 23 22.02 13.40 8.01
CA ASP A 23 23.02 12.35 7.94
C ASP A 23 22.57 11.20 8.86
N GLY A 24 22.44 9.99 8.32
CA GLY A 24 22.14 8.78 9.09
C GLY A 24 20.65 8.40 9.18
N ILE A 25 20.34 7.22 8.63
CA ILE A 25 19.14 6.37 8.82
C ILE A 25 17.84 7.14 9.08
N ALA A 26 17.06 7.35 8.01
CA ALA A 26 15.69 7.86 8.11
C ALA A 26 14.81 6.88 8.91
N GLU A 27 14.70 7.12 10.21
CA GLU A 27 13.73 6.44 11.06
C GLU A 27 12.34 6.96 10.67
N ILE A 28 11.62 6.16 9.88
CA ILE A 28 10.30 6.52 9.37
C ILE A 28 9.39 6.67 10.60
N PRO A 29 8.91 7.88 10.95
CA PRO A 29 8.17 8.09 12.17
C PRO A 29 6.89 7.25 12.16
N ALA A 30 6.58 6.63 13.29
CA ALA A 30 5.46 5.69 13.44
C ALA A 30 4.14 6.27 12.90
N SER A 31 3.90 7.58 13.03
CA SER A 31 2.70 8.23 12.50
C SER A 31 2.59 8.22 10.97
N ILE A 32 3.70 8.28 10.23
CA ILE A 32 3.70 8.09 8.76
C ILE A 32 3.44 6.63 8.43
N LEU A 33 4.01 5.73 9.24
CA LEU A 33 3.87 4.29 9.10
C LEU A 33 2.44 3.81 9.42
N GLU A 34 1.72 4.44 10.33
CA GLU A 34 0.32 4.18 10.68
C GLU A 34 -0.65 4.73 9.62
N LYS A 35 -0.44 5.97 9.16
CA LYS A 35 -1.19 6.52 8.02
C LYS A 35 -0.99 5.67 6.76
N GLY A 36 0.24 5.22 6.53
CA GLY A 36 0.58 4.31 5.45
C GLY A 36 -0.04 2.93 5.59
N VAL A 37 -0.51 2.52 6.78
CA VAL A 37 -1.27 1.27 6.89
C VAL A 37 -2.74 1.47 6.74
N SER A 38 -3.31 2.46 7.42
CA SER A 38 -4.72 2.79 7.21
C SER A 38 -5.03 3.02 5.73
N MET A 39 -4.11 3.62 4.97
CA MET A 39 -4.29 3.87 3.54
C MET A 39 -4.20 2.60 2.68
N TRP A 40 -3.49 1.56 3.14
CA TRP A 40 -3.25 0.34 2.37
C TRP A 40 -4.07 -0.86 2.88
N SER A 41 -4.71 -0.76 4.05
CA SER A 41 -5.64 -1.76 4.59
C SER A 41 -6.77 -2.10 3.64
N ASP A 42 -7.13 -1.16 2.75
CA ASP A 42 -8.17 -1.36 1.75
C ASP A 42 -7.70 -2.07 0.47
N TYR A 43 -6.40 -2.28 0.33
CA TYR A 43 -5.82 -2.95 -0.81
C TYR A 43 -5.82 -4.46 -0.62
N VAL A 44 -5.92 -5.15 -1.73
CA VAL A 44 -5.76 -6.59 -1.84
C VAL A 44 -4.45 -6.86 -2.52
N VAL A 45 -3.67 -7.81 -2.01
CA VAL A 45 -2.43 -8.25 -2.65
C VAL A 45 -2.60 -9.64 -3.22
N GLY A 46 -2.25 -9.78 -4.49
CA GLY A 46 -2.10 -11.06 -5.15
C GLY A 46 -0.64 -11.38 -5.45
N PHE A 47 -0.27 -12.66 -5.42
CA PHE A 47 1.06 -13.12 -5.85
C PHE A 47 1.00 -14.55 -6.38
N PHE A 48 1.95 -14.89 -7.24
CA PHE A 48 2.14 -16.26 -7.72
C PHE A 48 3.02 -17.03 -6.74
N VAL A 49 2.65 -18.28 -6.46
CA VAL A 49 3.51 -19.22 -5.71
C VAL A 49 4.69 -19.67 -6.57
N GLU A 50 4.47 -19.74 -7.88
CA GLU A 50 5.48 -20.11 -8.88
C GLU A 50 6.03 -18.88 -9.63
N LYS A 51 6.63 -19.11 -10.82
CA LYS A 51 7.06 -18.03 -11.71
C LYS A 51 5.89 -17.11 -12.06
N ARG A 52 6.16 -15.81 -12.09
CA ARG A 52 5.19 -14.78 -12.51
C ARG A 52 4.79 -14.92 -13.98
N LEU A 53 3.56 -14.52 -14.29
CA LEU A 53 3.07 -14.37 -15.65
C LEU A 53 3.16 -12.92 -16.13
N PRO A 54 3.17 -12.67 -17.45
CA PRO A 54 3.14 -11.31 -18.00
C PRO A 54 1.92 -10.55 -17.48
N PHE A 55 2.12 -9.30 -17.03
CA PHE A 55 1.06 -8.45 -16.49
C PHE A 55 -0.24 -8.39 -17.33
N PRO A 56 -0.20 -8.20 -18.67
CA PRO A 56 -1.44 -8.15 -19.46
C PRO A 56 -2.23 -9.47 -19.40
N LEU A 57 -1.55 -10.62 -19.34
CA LEU A 57 -2.20 -11.92 -19.20
C LEU A 57 -2.89 -12.06 -17.85
N VAL A 58 -2.20 -11.63 -16.77
CA VAL A 58 -2.75 -11.64 -15.41
C VAL A 58 -3.98 -10.74 -15.34
N LYS A 59 -3.89 -9.51 -15.84
CA LYS A 59 -5.01 -8.56 -15.85
C LYS A 59 -6.23 -9.11 -16.60
N ALA A 60 -6.01 -9.70 -17.79
CA ALA A 60 -7.08 -10.30 -18.56
C ALA A 60 -7.72 -11.52 -17.86
N ALA A 61 -6.90 -12.36 -17.21
CA ALA A 61 -7.40 -13.50 -16.46
C ALA A 61 -8.20 -13.06 -15.23
N LEU A 62 -7.70 -12.11 -14.44
CA LEU A 62 -8.39 -11.57 -13.28
C LEU A 62 -9.71 -10.92 -13.66
N ALA A 63 -9.78 -10.17 -14.76
CA ALA A 63 -11.03 -9.59 -15.25
C ALA A 63 -12.08 -10.64 -15.65
N ARG A 64 -11.66 -11.85 -16.05
CA ARG A 64 -12.57 -12.95 -16.39
C ARG A 64 -12.99 -13.78 -15.17
N LEU A 65 -12.08 -13.96 -14.21
CA LEU A 65 -12.30 -14.76 -13.00
C LEU A 65 -13.07 -13.97 -11.95
N TRP A 66 -12.68 -12.72 -11.70
CA TRP A 66 -13.34 -11.83 -10.76
C TRP A 66 -14.52 -11.15 -11.44
N LYS A 67 -15.70 -11.76 -11.29
CA LYS A 67 -16.99 -11.21 -11.73
C LYS A 67 -17.49 -10.14 -10.76
N ILE A 68 -16.72 -9.08 -10.60
CA ILE A 68 -17.06 -7.98 -9.69
C ILE A 68 -18.14 -7.08 -10.29
N LYS A 69 -18.89 -6.39 -9.42
CA LYS A 69 -19.92 -5.43 -9.84
C LYS A 69 -19.33 -4.07 -10.19
N GLY A 70 -18.30 -3.64 -9.47
CA GLY A 70 -17.64 -2.36 -9.61
C GLY A 70 -16.43 -2.37 -10.55
N SER A 71 -15.52 -1.44 -10.30
CA SER A 71 -14.22 -1.35 -11.00
C SER A 71 -13.07 -1.56 -10.02
N TYR A 72 -11.92 -1.97 -10.55
CA TYR A 72 -10.68 -2.08 -9.78
C TYR A 72 -9.49 -1.54 -10.55
N THR A 73 -8.49 -1.08 -9.81
CA THR A 73 -7.17 -0.73 -10.36
C THR A 73 -6.17 -1.75 -9.89
N ILE A 74 -5.31 -2.23 -10.80
CA ILE A 74 -4.25 -3.18 -10.49
C ILE A 74 -2.89 -2.57 -10.83
N SER A 75 -1.96 -2.65 -9.89
CA SER A 75 -0.57 -2.21 -10.01
C SER A 75 0.35 -3.36 -9.64
N THR A 76 1.46 -3.52 -10.35
CA THR A 76 2.46 -4.56 -10.04
C THR A 76 3.72 -3.91 -9.50
N ASN A 77 4.24 -4.43 -8.39
CA ASN A 77 5.57 -4.10 -7.92
C ASN A 77 6.37 -5.38 -7.65
N ARG A 78 7.41 -5.59 -8.46
CA ARG A 78 8.28 -6.79 -8.45
C ARG A 78 7.50 -8.09 -8.66
N GLU A 79 7.03 -8.69 -7.57
CA GLU A 79 6.36 -10.00 -7.50
C GLU A 79 4.95 -9.92 -6.91
N LEU A 80 4.56 -8.74 -6.42
CA LEU A 80 3.27 -8.50 -5.78
C LEU A 80 2.37 -7.68 -6.72
N TYR A 81 1.10 -8.04 -6.73
CA TYR A 81 0.04 -7.38 -7.47
C TYR A 81 -0.88 -6.70 -6.47
N TYR A 82 -0.92 -5.38 -6.50
CA TYR A 82 -1.73 -4.56 -5.61
C TYR A 82 -3.01 -4.20 -6.34
N VAL A 83 -4.13 -4.58 -5.77
CA VAL A 83 -5.46 -4.36 -6.33
C VAL A 83 -6.23 -3.46 -5.39
N LYS A 84 -6.75 -2.37 -5.94
CA LYS A 84 -7.67 -1.47 -5.24
C LYS A 84 -9.05 -1.60 -5.87
N PHE A 85 -10.01 -2.08 -5.08
CA PHE A 85 -11.41 -2.14 -5.48
C PHE A 85 -12.11 -0.81 -5.20
N ASN A 86 -13.09 -0.47 -6.03
CA ASN A 86 -13.95 0.69 -5.81
C ASN A 86 -15.06 0.38 -4.79
N LEU A 87 -15.56 -0.86 -4.78
CA LEU A 87 -16.57 -1.34 -3.83
C LEU A 87 -15.96 -2.32 -2.82
N ASP A 88 -16.39 -2.19 -1.56
CA ASP A 88 -16.00 -3.11 -0.48
C ASP A 88 -16.60 -4.52 -0.67
N GLU A 89 -17.81 -4.63 -1.21
CA GLU A 89 -18.45 -5.93 -1.50
C GLU A 89 -17.59 -6.77 -2.47
N ASP A 90 -17.09 -6.14 -3.54
CA ASP A 90 -16.23 -6.79 -4.53
C ASP A 90 -14.90 -7.22 -3.91
N ARG A 91 -14.34 -6.38 -3.03
CA ARG A 91 -13.12 -6.70 -2.29
C ARG A 91 -13.32 -7.93 -1.42
N LYS A 92 -14.38 -7.95 -0.62
CA LYS A 92 -14.70 -9.07 0.28
C LYS A 92 -14.96 -10.35 -0.51
N GLN A 93 -15.68 -10.27 -1.63
CA GLN A 93 -15.89 -11.41 -2.51
C GLN A 93 -14.58 -12.01 -3.03
N VAL A 94 -13.62 -11.17 -3.43
CA VAL A 94 -12.31 -11.65 -3.90
C VAL A 94 -11.44 -12.21 -2.77
N LEU A 95 -11.57 -11.69 -1.55
CA LEU A 95 -10.84 -12.17 -0.37
C LEU A 95 -11.40 -13.48 0.20
N ASP A 96 -12.72 -13.68 0.10
CA ASP A 96 -13.41 -14.91 0.52
C ASP A 96 -13.31 -16.01 -0.55
N ALA A 97 -12.96 -15.64 -1.78
CA ALA A 97 -12.77 -16.58 -2.87
C ALA A 97 -11.51 -17.46 -2.67
N ASP A 98 -11.64 -18.72 -3.11
CA ASP A 98 -10.54 -19.68 -3.11
C ASP A 98 -9.38 -19.22 -4.04
N PRO A 99 -8.13 -19.63 -3.76
CA PRO A 99 -7.00 -19.37 -4.65
C PRO A 99 -7.29 -19.75 -6.11
N ILE A 100 -6.93 -18.87 -7.04
CA ILE A 100 -7.27 -19.05 -8.45
C ILE A 100 -6.06 -19.52 -9.26
N PHE A 101 -6.31 -20.39 -10.24
CA PHE A 101 -5.30 -20.81 -11.19
C PHE A 101 -5.34 -19.91 -12.43
N ILE A 102 -4.22 -19.26 -12.74
CA ILE A 102 -4.05 -18.47 -13.96
C ILE A 102 -3.02 -19.18 -14.83
N ALA A 103 -3.44 -19.66 -16.00
CA ALA A 103 -2.60 -20.40 -16.95
C ALA A 103 -1.79 -21.54 -16.30
N GLY A 104 -2.43 -22.30 -15.40
CA GLY A 104 -1.81 -23.43 -14.71
C GLY A 104 -0.95 -23.07 -13.50
N ARG A 105 -0.90 -21.78 -13.10
CA ARG A 105 -0.13 -21.32 -11.93
C ARG A 105 -1.04 -20.82 -10.83
N LEU A 106 -0.74 -21.22 -9.60
CA LEU A 106 -1.50 -20.81 -8.43
C LEU A 106 -1.25 -19.32 -8.11
N PHE A 107 -2.33 -18.54 -8.15
CA PHE A 107 -2.35 -17.13 -7.78
C PHE A 107 -3.13 -16.96 -6.49
N VAL A 108 -2.41 -16.60 -5.43
CA VAL A 108 -2.92 -16.44 -4.08
C VAL A 108 -3.24 -14.98 -3.85
N VAL A 109 -4.40 -14.71 -3.25
CA VAL A 109 -4.92 -13.37 -3.01
C VAL A 109 -5.20 -13.22 -1.53
N HIS A 110 -4.73 -12.15 -0.89
CA HIS A 110 -4.92 -11.89 0.53
C HIS A 110 -5.13 -10.39 0.78
N GLN A 111 -5.71 -10.05 1.93
CA GLN A 111 -5.78 -8.67 2.37
C GLN A 111 -4.37 -8.13 2.56
N TRP A 112 -4.13 -6.89 2.13
CA TRP A 112 -2.84 -6.27 2.38
C TRP A 112 -2.59 -6.14 3.89
N THR A 113 -1.45 -6.61 4.34
CA THR A 113 -0.90 -6.44 5.68
C THR A 113 0.54 -5.95 5.59
N ARG A 114 1.06 -5.34 6.66
CA ARG A 114 2.48 -4.94 6.75
C ARG A 114 3.43 -6.11 6.46
N GLU A 115 2.99 -7.31 6.79
CA GLU A 115 3.77 -8.54 6.69
C GLU A 115 3.59 -9.26 5.36
N VAL A 116 2.86 -8.75 4.37
CA VAL A 116 2.61 -9.44 3.08
C VAL A 116 3.89 -9.98 2.44
N LYS A 117 5.00 -9.24 2.48
CA LYS A 117 6.29 -9.74 1.98
C LYS A 117 6.83 -10.91 2.80
N ALA A 118 6.71 -10.85 4.13
CA ALA A 118 7.11 -11.93 5.03
C ALA A 118 6.18 -13.15 4.89
N GLN A 119 4.87 -12.93 4.79
CA GLN A 119 3.87 -13.97 4.53
C GLN A 119 4.09 -14.64 3.18
N LYS A 120 4.39 -13.90 2.11
CA LYS A 120 4.78 -14.51 0.82
C LYS A 120 5.94 -15.47 1.00
N ASN A 121 7.04 -15.05 1.63
CA ASN A 121 8.20 -15.92 1.85
C ASN A 121 7.84 -17.17 2.66
N LYS A 122 6.96 -17.05 3.65
CA LYS A 122 6.46 -18.17 4.45
C LYS A 122 5.57 -19.13 3.64
N ILE A 123 4.72 -18.60 2.76
CA ILE A 123 3.82 -19.38 1.89
C ILE A 123 4.59 -20.07 0.77
N THR A 124 5.63 -19.42 0.23
CA THR A 124 6.52 -20.02 -0.78
C THR A 124 7.57 -20.97 -0.18
N SER A 125 7.77 -20.91 1.14
CA SER A 125 8.68 -21.80 1.88
C SER A 125 7.87 -22.93 2.50
N ILE A 126 7.36 -23.81 1.65
CA ILE A 126 6.91 -25.14 2.08
C ILE A 126 8.18 -25.90 2.51
N PRO A 127 8.33 -26.31 3.78
CA PRO A 127 9.47 -27.13 4.17
C PRO A 127 9.35 -28.50 3.47
N ILE A 128 10.44 -28.90 2.81
CA ILE A 128 10.64 -30.24 2.26
C ILE A 128 10.74 -31.29 3.38
#